data_AF-A0A9Q1L490-F1
#
_entry.id   AF-A0A9Q1L490-F1
#
_cell.length_a   1.000
_cell.length_b   1.000
_cell.length_c   1.000
_cell.angle_alpha   90.00
_cell.angle_beta   90.00
_cell.angle_gamma   90.00
#
_symmetry.space_group_name_H-M   'P 1'
#
loop_
_entity.id
_entity.type
_entity.pdbx_description
1 polymer ?
#
loop_
_entity_poly.entity_id
_entity_poly.type
_entity_poly.pdbx_seq_one_letter_code
_entity_poly.pdbx_strand_id
1 'polypeptide(L)'
;MAGQGGVSYGYWDGIVPPECQSNPDVVSLSMSLHWKIAKEPLNYGVDCVRNCGIGPGMAFANAILKKDPNFGVIGLVPCSVSGKGIRRWSRGNSPYDQLLRKVKISLRDGGELRGLLWFHGESDTITKFDATHYKPRLQKFIQDLRTDLNSPLLPLLMVVLHVPRPWFKGKFADIVRQAQIEVELPNVVKVDAKGLPLNPDGIHLTTAAQIRVGNMLADAFLSSNITSPRKSSDKFHTTDAWPELILRVLVPLSFHCPVQCPILLNYFLLEDHNMYLWGCMYLLWMQGSTFIFIMTLQLAMRTVFWNVLSCLLLQDPLLEAFQLLQPLKTQPPLQRDLVATLES
;
A
#
# COMPACT_ATOMS: atom_id res chain seq x y z
N MET A 1 -7.79 3.04 -11.24
CA MET A 1 -7.62 2.17 -12.40
C MET A 1 -6.13 2.03 -12.62
N ALA A 2 -5.61 0.81 -12.75
CA ALA A 2 -4.16 0.55 -12.75
C ALA A 2 -3.41 1.03 -14.01
N GLY A 3 -4.11 1.49 -15.04
CA GLY A 3 -3.54 1.84 -16.35
C GLY A 3 -3.50 0.63 -17.27
N GLN A 4 -4.30 0.65 -18.33
CA GLN A 4 -4.33 -0.38 -19.37
C GLN A 4 -4.31 0.24 -20.78
N GLY A 5 -3.80 1.47 -20.91
CA GLY A 5 -3.51 2.03 -22.23
C GLY A 5 -2.43 1.21 -22.93
N GLY A 6 -2.69 0.81 -24.18
CA GLY A 6 -1.78 -0.04 -24.95
C GLY A 6 -1.84 -1.52 -24.55
N VAL A 7 -2.75 -1.92 -23.65
CA VAL A 7 -2.98 -3.34 -23.35
C VAL A 7 -3.97 -3.93 -24.34
N SER A 8 -3.56 -4.98 -25.04
CA SER A 8 -4.39 -5.77 -25.96
C SER A 8 -4.18 -7.26 -25.71
N TYR A 9 -5.25 -8.04 -25.71
CA TYR A 9 -5.24 -9.49 -25.40
C TYR A 9 -4.50 -9.88 -24.09
N GLY A 10 -4.42 -8.95 -23.12
CA GLY A 10 -3.73 -9.14 -21.84
C GLY A 10 -2.23 -8.77 -21.81
N TYR A 11 -1.68 -8.28 -22.93
CA TYR A 11 -0.28 -7.85 -23.07
C TYR A 11 -0.21 -6.36 -23.38
N TRP A 12 0.75 -5.64 -22.78
CA TRP A 12 1.06 -4.26 -23.12
C TRP A 12 1.97 -4.18 -24.37
N ASP A 13 1.70 -3.23 -25.26
CA ASP A 13 2.49 -2.92 -26.46
C ASP A 13 3.92 -2.41 -26.17
N GLY A 14 4.23 -2.01 -24.94
CA GLY A 14 5.53 -1.47 -24.54
C GLY A 14 5.76 -0.02 -24.99
N ILE A 15 4.77 0.64 -25.59
CA ILE A 15 4.90 1.98 -26.15
C ILE A 15 4.69 3.01 -25.04
N VAL A 16 5.71 3.84 -24.79
CA VAL A 16 5.67 4.96 -23.85
C VAL A 16 5.71 6.29 -24.63
N PRO A 17 4.57 7.00 -24.78
CA PRO A 17 4.53 8.29 -25.45
C PRO A 17 5.31 9.39 -24.69
N PRO A 18 5.67 10.50 -25.35
CA PRO A 18 6.46 11.59 -24.75
C PRO A 18 5.93 12.10 -23.41
N GLU A 19 4.61 12.24 -23.26
CA GLU A 19 3.95 12.69 -22.04
C GLU A 19 4.12 11.71 -20.86
N CYS A 20 4.36 10.44 -21.16
CA CYS A 20 4.53 9.36 -20.19
C CYS A 20 6.00 8.97 -19.95
N GLN A 21 6.96 9.65 -20.59
CA GLN A 21 8.38 9.33 -20.43
C GLN A 21 8.89 9.59 -19.01
N SER A 22 9.94 8.86 -18.63
CA SER A 22 10.56 8.97 -17.32
C SER A 22 11.33 10.28 -17.17
N ASN A 23 11.07 10.98 -16.09
CA ASN A 23 11.64 12.28 -15.76
C ASN A 23 12.41 12.15 -14.42
N PRO A 24 13.65 12.67 -14.28
CA PRO A 24 14.40 12.63 -13.02
C PRO A 24 13.60 13.18 -11.83
N ASP A 25 12.79 14.23 -12.04
CA ASP A 25 11.98 14.88 -11.00
C ASP A 25 10.62 14.19 -10.76
N VAL A 26 10.39 13.01 -11.34
CA VAL A 26 9.21 12.18 -11.04
C VAL A 26 9.67 10.82 -10.52
N VAL A 27 9.39 10.55 -9.25
CA VAL A 27 9.73 9.30 -8.56
C VAL A 27 8.49 8.49 -8.22
N SER A 28 8.66 7.19 -8.00
CA SER A 28 7.58 6.25 -7.69
C SER A 28 7.96 5.30 -6.55
N LEU A 29 7.03 5.05 -5.62
CA LEU A 29 7.24 4.11 -4.51
C LEU A 29 7.04 2.66 -4.96
N SER A 30 8.12 1.89 -5.00
CA SER A 30 8.17 0.50 -5.47
C SER A 30 7.35 -0.48 -4.61
N MET A 31 7.23 -1.74 -5.07
CA MET A 31 6.79 -2.86 -4.22
C MET A 31 7.68 -3.05 -3.00
N SER A 32 9.00 -2.90 -3.19
CA SER A 32 10.01 -3.01 -2.13
C SER A 32 10.04 -1.79 -1.20
N LEU A 33 9.09 -0.85 -1.34
CA LEU A 33 8.93 0.33 -0.48
C LEU A 33 10.10 1.32 -0.55
N HIS A 34 10.80 1.37 -1.69
CA HIS A 34 11.87 2.33 -1.98
C HIS A 34 11.43 3.27 -3.12
N TRP A 35 11.91 4.51 -3.09
CA TRP A 35 11.76 5.43 -4.22
C TRP A 35 12.67 5.02 -5.39
N LYS A 36 12.15 5.15 -6.60
CA LYS A 36 12.89 5.01 -7.87
C LYS A 36 12.38 6.04 -8.88
N ILE A 37 13.18 6.42 -9.88
CA ILE A 37 12.69 7.20 -11.03
C ILE A 37 11.47 6.49 -11.63
N ALA A 38 10.40 7.23 -11.86
CA ALA A 38 9.13 6.70 -12.29
C ALA A 38 9.16 6.27 -13.77
N LYS A 39 8.54 5.12 -14.05
CA LYS A 39 8.44 4.50 -15.38
C LYS A 39 7.09 3.78 -15.46
N GLU A 40 6.40 3.87 -16.59
CA GLU A 40 5.24 3.02 -16.86
C GLU A 40 5.68 1.56 -17.10
N PRO A 41 4.84 0.55 -16.78
CA PRO A 41 3.52 0.67 -16.15
C PRO A 41 3.65 0.90 -14.64
N LEU A 42 3.10 2.02 -14.13
CA LEU A 42 3.29 2.45 -12.73
C LEU A 42 2.77 1.45 -11.69
N ASN A 43 1.75 0.66 -12.03
CA ASN A 43 1.18 -0.36 -11.14
C ASN A 43 1.76 -1.77 -11.36
N TYR A 44 2.80 -1.93 -12.20
CA TYR A 44 3.48 -3.21 -12.38
C TYR A 44 3.99 -3.76 -11.03
N GLY A 45 3.61 -5.00 -10.72
CA GLY A 45 3.86 -5.66 -9.45
C GLY A 45 2.96 -5.23 -8.28
N VAL A 46 2.23 -4.12 -8.39
CA VAL A 46 1.24 -3.69 -7.37
C VAL A 46 -0.10 -4.42 -7.56
N ASP A 47 -0.54 -4.54 -8.82
CA ASP A 47 -1.86 -5.10 -9.19
C ASP A 47 -1.77 -6.20 -10.27
N CYS A 48 -0.65 -6.24 -10.98
CA CYS A 48 -0.55 -6.84 -12.31
C CYS A 48 0.90 -7.22 -12.64
N VAL A 49 1.07 -8.30 -13.41
CA VAL A 49 2.39 -8.78 -13.86
C VAL A 49 2.49 -8.82 -15.41
N ARG A 50 1.38 -8.63 -16.13
CA ARG A 50 1.34 -8.63 -17.61
C ARG A 50 0.36 -7.62 -18.21
N ASN A 51 -0.82 -7.49 -17.59
CA ASN A 51 -1.96 -6.73 -18.08
C ASN A 51 -2.02 -5.26 -17.58
N CYS A 52 -0.87 -4.61 -17.41
CA CYS A 52 -0.79 -3.18 -17.13
C CYS A 52 0.02 -2.49 -18.22
N GLY A 53 -0.46 -1.32 -18.64
CA GLY A 53 0.20 -0.44 -19.58
C GLY A 53 0.11 1.00 -19.08
N ILE A 54 -0.08 1.95 -20.00
CA ILE A 54 -0.12 3.38 -19.67
C ILE A 54 -1.31 3.69 -18.75
N GLY A 55 -1.02 4.42 -17.66
CA GLY A 55 -2.00 5.08 -16.80
C GLY A 55 -1.96 6.61 -16.92
N PRO A 56 -2.75 7.34 -16.12
CA PRO A 56 -2.73 8.80 -16.14
C PRO A 56 -1.58 9.39 -15.31
N GLY A 57 -0.83 8.57 -14.57
CA GLY A 57 0.09 9.02 -13.51
C GLY A 57 1.34 9.74 -14.02
N MET A 58 2.03 9.19 -15.02
CA MET A 58 3.19 9.88 -15.61
C MET A 58 2.78 11.15 -16.35
N ALA A 59 1.70 11.08 -17.12
CA ALA A 59 1.16 12.24 -17.84
C ALA A 59 0.75 13.37 -16.87
N PHE A 60 0.10 13.04 -15.74
CA PHE A 60 -0.22 14.00 -14.67
C PHE A 60 1.03 14.69 -14.10
N ALA A 61 2.05 13.91 -13.70
CA ALA A 61 3.26 14.47 -13.08
C ALA A 61 4.06 15.34 -14.07
N ASN A 62 4.27 14.84 -15.30
CA ASN A 62 4.96 15.60 -16.34
C ASN A 62 4.17 16.84 -16.79
N ALA A 63 2.83 16.80 -16.79
CA ALA A 63 2.00 17.98 -17.10
C ALA A 63 2.08 19.06 -16.00
N ILE A 64 2.22 18.68 -14.72
CA ILE A 64 2.50 19.63 -13.63
C ILE A 64 3.87 20.27 -13.85
N LEU A 65 4.94 19.48 -13.96
CA LEU A 65 6.30 20.00 -14.11
C LEU A 65 6.51 20.85 -15.39
N LYS A 66 5.74 20.56 -16.46
CA LYS A 66 5.73 21.37 -17.69
C LYS A 66 5.04 22.73 -17.52
N LYS A 67 4.14 22.88 -16.54
CA LYS A 67 3.39 24.12 -16.26
C LYS A 67 3.96 24.91 -15.09
N ASP A 68 4.51 24.23 -14.10
CA ASP A 68 5.29 24.78 -13.00
C ASP A 68 6.61 24.00 -12.85
N PRO A 69 7.68 24.42 -13.54
CA PRO A 69 9.00 23.81 -13.41
C PRO A 69 9.63 23.94 -12.02
N ASN A 70 9.08 24.81 -11.15
CA ASN A 70 9.59 25.03 -9.78
C ASN A 70 8.79 24.24 -8.73
N PHE A 71 7.83 23.41 -9.14
CA PHE A 71 7.00 22.60 -8.24
C PHE A 71 7.81 21.62 -7.36
N GLY A 72 9.00 21.21 -7.84
CA GLY A 72 9.86 20.24 -7.18
C GLY A 72 9.48 18.78 -7.46
N VAL A 73 10.24 17.85 -6.88
CA VAL A 73 10.15 16.41 -7.17
C VAL A 73 8.77 15.84 -6.83
N ILE A 74 8.11 15.21 -7.80
CA ILE A 74 6.78 14.60 -7.64
C ILE A 74 6.91 13.12 -7.26
N GLY A 75 6.49 12.79 -6.05
CA GLY A 75 6.40 11.41 -5.55
C GLY A 75 5.06 10.74 -5.87
N LEU A 76 5.06 9.79 -6.79
CA LEU A 76 3.90 8.95 -7.12
C LEU A 76 3.86 7.71 -6.20
N VAL A 77 2.68 7.38 -5.68
CA VAL A 77 2.48 6.20 -4.81
C VAL A 77 1.42 5.28 -5.43
N PRO A 78 1.82 4.33 -6.32
CA PRO A 78 0.87 3.47 -7.01
C PRO A 78 0.24 2.46 -6.05
N CYS A 79 -1.08 2.54 -5.91
CA CYS A 79 -1.88 1.74 -4.97
C CYS A 79 -3.16 1.17 -5.62
N SER A 80 -3.32 1.19 -6.95
CA SER A 80 -4.53 0.65 -7.58
C SER A 80 -4.66 -0.86 -7.37
N VAL A 81 -5.89 -1.36 -7.26
CA VAL A 81 -6.20 -2.79 -7.31
C VAL A 81 -7.42 -3.01 -8.22
N SER A 82 -7.29 -3.88 -9.23
CA SER A 82 -8.30 -4.11 -10.27
C SER A 82 -9.39 -5.11 -9.86
N GLY A 83 -10.57 -4.98 -10.46
CA GLY A 83 -11.70 -5.90 -10.26
C GLY A 83 -12.27 -5.92 -8.83
N LYS A 84 -12.03 -4.88 -8.03
CA LYS A 84 -12.58 -4.73 -6.68
C LYS A 84 -13.66 -3.65 -6.70
N GLY A 85 -14.86 -3.94 -6.19
CA GLY A 85 -15.87 -2.91 -5.93
C GLY A 85 -15.50 -2.07 -4.70
N ILE A 86 -16.06 -0.87 -4.57
CA ILE A 86 -15.71 0.11 -3.51
C ILE A 86 -15.91 -0.42 -2.08
N ARG A 87 -16.74 -1.46 -1.91
CA ARG A 87 -16.87 -2.22 -0.65
C ARG A 87 -15.55 -2.86 -0.15
N ARG A 88 -14.55 -3.04 -1.02
CA ARG A 88 -13.21 -3.53 -0.67
C ARG A 88 -12.21 -2.41 -0.31
N TRP A 89 -12.65 -1.16 -0.31
CA TRP A 89 -11.86 0.02 0.03
C TRP A 89 -12.31 0.66 1.35
N SER A 90 -12.84 -0.13 2.29
CA SER A 90 -13.03 0.29 3.69
C SER A 90 -11.85 -0.15 4.55
N ARG A 91 -11.68 0.50 5.71
CA ARG A 91 -10.84 0.01 6.84
C ARG A 91 -10.99 -1.51 7.03
N GLY A 92 -9.88 -2.20 7.23
CA GLY A 92 -9.83 -3.65 7.46
C GLY A 92 -10.01 -4.51 6.19
N ASN A 93 -10.09 -3.90 5.00
CA ASN A 93 -9.91 -4.62 3.73
C ASN A 93 -8.54 -4.28 3.14
N SER A 94 -7.82 -5.32 2.72
CA SER A 94 -6.42 -5.24 2.24
C SER A 94 -6.11 -4.09 1.26
N PRO A 95 -6.93 -3.74 0.23
CA PRO A 95 -6.62 -2.60 -0.65
C PRO A 95 -6.52 -1.26 0.08
N TYR A 96 -7.40 -1.01 1.06
CA TYR A 96 -7.39 0.20 1.87
C TYR A 96 -6.19 0.23 2.83
N ASP A 97 -5.97 -0.87 3.54
CA ASP A 97 -4.90 -0.97 4.53
C ASP A 97 -3.51 -0.91 3.87
N GLN A 98 -3.37 -1.48 2.66
CA GLN A 98 -2.17 -1.34 1.83
C GLN A 98 -1.97 0.09 1.32
N LEU A 99 -3.03 0.79 0.89
CA LEU A 99 -2.94 2.20 0.50
C LEU A 99 -2.45 3.06 1.66
N LEU A 100 -3.06 2.91 2.85
CA LEU A 100 -2.62 3.61 4.06
C LEU A 100 -1.15 3.29 4.40
N ARG A 101 -0.76 2.01 4.35
CA ARG A 101 0.63 1.59 4.61
C ARG A 101 1.61 2.25 3.65
N LYS A 102 1.33 2.23 2.33
CA LYS A 102 2.22 2.85 1.33
C LYS A 102 2.30 4.36 1.50
N VAL A 103 1.18 5.05 1.76
CA VAL A 103 1.17 6.50 2.02
C VAL A 103 1.95 6.86 3.29
N LYS A 104 1.73 6.15 4.41
CA LYS A 104 2.47 6.37 5.67
C LYS A 104 3.97 6.06 5.57
N ILE A 105 4.39 5.31 4.53
CA ILE A 105 5.80 5.05 4.24
C ILE A 105 6.40 6.15 3.33
N SER A 106 5.69 6.58 2.28
CA SER A 106 6.16 7.67 1.39
C SER A 106 6.39 9.01 2.11
N LEU A 107 5.80 9.22 3.29
CA LEU A 107 5.93 10.45 4.07
C LEU A 107 7.09 10.42 5.08
N ARG A 108 7.83 9.30 5.17
CA ARG A 108 8.98 9.17 6.10
C ARG A 108 10.16 10.05 5.71
N ASP A 109 10.37 10.22 4.41
CA ASP A 109 11.51 10.96 3.85
C ASP A 109 11.25 12.48 3.75
N GLY A 110 10.28 12.99 4.53
CA GLY A 110 9.95 14.42 4.62
C GLY A 110 8.96 14.97 3.58
N GLY A 111 8.50 14.15 2.63
CA GLY A 111 7.55 14.56 1.58
C GLY A 111 6.17 15.01 2.10
N GLU A 112 5.47 15.86 1.33
CA GLU A 112 4.11 16.34 1.61
C GLU A 112 3.06 15.54 0.83
N LEU A 113 1.97 15.12 1.47
CA LEU A 113 0.85 14.46 0.78
C LEU A 113 -0.04 15.49 0.06
N ARG A 114 0.30 15.79 -1.20
CA ARG A 114 -0.41 16.81 -2.02
C ARG A 114 -1.83 16.41 -2.46
N GLY A 115 -2.20 15.13 -2.43
CA GLY A 115 -3.56 14.65 -2.73
C GLY A 115 -3.65 13.18 -3.14
N LEU A 116 -4.86 12.74 -3.47
CA LEU A 116 -5.17 11.41 -4.05
C LEU A 116 -5.74 11.55 -5.47
N LEU A 117 -5.22 10.77 -6.41
CA LEU A 117 -5.86 10.54 -7.72
C LEU A 117 -6.80 9.34 -7.61
N TRP A 118 -8.11 9.53 -7.79
CA TRP A 118 -9.12 8.48 -7.63
C TRP A 118 -9.90 8.23 -8.92
N PHE A 119 -9.64 7.10 -9.57
CA PHE A 119 -10.35 6.65 -10.77
C PHE A 119 -10.84 5.23 -10.52
N HIS A 120 -12.11 5.05 -10.19
CA HIS A 120 -12.63 3.78 -9.69
C HIS A 120 -14.15 3.69 -9.78
N GLY A 121 -14.69 2.49 -10.01
CA GLY A 121 -16.09 2.13 -9.75
C GLY A 121 -16.70 1.20 -10.80
N GLU A 122 -15.93 0.82 -11.80
CA GLU A 122 -16.31 -0.04 -12.92
C GLU A 122 -16.89 -1.37 -12.42
N SER A 123 -16.31 -1.95 -11.36
CA SER A 123 -16.80 -3.18 -10.72
C SER A 123 -18.14 -2.99 -9.98
N ASP A 124 -18.45 -1.78 -9.51
CA ASP A 124 -19.71 -1.47 -8.82
C ASP A 124 -20.86 -1.22 -9.83
N THR A 125 -20.57 -1.01 -11.12
CA THR A 125 -21.58 -0.85 -12.19
C THR A 125 -22.34 -2.14 -12.54
N ILE A 126 -21.90 -3.28 -12.01
CA ILE A 126 -22.37 -4.64 -12.37
C ILE A 126 -23.72 -4.96 -11.70
N THR A 127 -23.93 -4.53 -10.45
CA THR A 127 -25.16 -4.81 -9.68
C THR A 127 -25.87 -3.51 -9.32
N LYS A 128 -27.21 -3.53 -9.32
CA LYS A 128 -27.99 -2.34 -8.89
C LYS A 128 -27.67 -1.97 -7.43
N PHE A 129 -27.44 -2.98 -6.59
CA PHE A 129 -27.12 -2.81 -5.18
C PHE A 129 -25.80 -2.10 -4.94
N ASP A 130 -24.71 -2.54 -5.58
CA ASP A 130 -23.40 -1.90 -5.38
C ASP A 130 -23.36 -0.50 -6.04
N ALA A 131 -24.05 -0.31 -7.17
CA ALA A 131 -24.19 0.98 -7.82
C ALA A 131 -24.96 2.01 -6.97
N THR A 132 -26.12 1.66 -6.39
CA THR A 132 -26.88 2.61 -5.55
C THR A 132 -26.19 2.91 -4.22
N HIS A 133 -25.37 1.99 -3.70
CA HIS A 133 -24.56 2.22 -2.51
C HIS A 133 -23.20 2.88 -2.80
N TYR A 134 -22.87 3.19 -4.07
CA TYR A 134 -21.56 3.74 -4.42
C TYR A 134 -21.32 5.11 -3.76
N LYS A 135 -22.30 6.04 -3.83
CA LYS A 135 -22.21 7.39 -3.26
C LYS A 135 -21.85 7.40 -1.76
N PRO A 136 -22.61 6.76 -0.84
CA PRO A 136 -22.27 6.76 0.58
C PRO A 136 -20.98 5.98 0.89
N ARG A 137 -20.67 4.90 0.16
CA ARG A 137 -19.40 4.16 0.34
C ARG A 137 -18.19 5.02 -0.07
N LEU A 138 -18.32 5.80 -1.15
CA LEU A 138 -17.29 6.75 -1.58
C LEU A 138 -17.11 7.88 -0.56
N GLN A 139 -18.19 8.51 -0.11
CA GLN A 139 -18.10 9.54 0.93
C GLN A 139 -17.44 9.00 2.20
N LYS A 140 -17.79 7.78 2.64
CA LYS A 140 -17.13 7.12 3.77
C LYS A 140 -15.65 6.81 3.53
N PHE A 141 -15.27 6.29 2.36
CA PHE A 141 -13.86 6.04 2.01
C PHE A 141 -13.03 7.34 2.12
N ILE A 142 -13.55 8.45 1.60
CA ILE A 142 -12.87 9.76 1.64
C ILE A 142 -12.74 10.26 3.08
N GLN A 143 -13.79 10.11 3.91
CA GLN A 143 -13.77 10.51 5.31
C GLN A 143 -12.80 9.64 6.14
N ASP A 144 -12.89 8.31 6.03
CA ASP A 144 -12.01 7.37 6.73
C ASP A 144 -10.54 7.65 6.38
N LEU A 145 -10.22 7.84 5.09
CA LEU A 145 -8.87 8.11 4.61
C LEU A 145 -8.32 9.44 5.13
N ARG A 146 -9.15 10.49 5.17
CA ARG A 146 -8.81 11.80 5.73
C ARG A 146 -8.51 11.74 7.23
N THR A 147 -9.29 10.95 7.98
CA THR A 147 -9.03 10.69 9.40
C THR A 147 -7.74 9.88 9.60
N ASP A 148 -7.57 8.77 8.88
CA ASP A 148 -6.46 7.83 9.10
C ASP A 148 -5.08 8.39 8.68
N LEU A 149 -5.07 9.48 7.91
CA LEU A 149 -3.90 10.26 7.50
C LEU A 149 -3.80 11.63 8.20
N ASN A 150 -4.70 11.94 9.14
CA ASN A 150 -4.80 13.23 9.83
C ASN A 150 -4.75 14.46 8.89
N SER A 151 -5.51 14.39 7.79
CA SER A 151 -5.56 15.46 6.77
C SER A 151 -7.02 15.71 6.37
N PRO A 152 -7.79 16.50 7.17
CA PRO A 152 -9.24 16.68 6.96
C PRO A 152 -9.61 17.37 5.64
N LEU A 153 -8.64 18.07 5.03
CA LEU A 153 -8.78 18.76 3.75
C LEU A 153 -7.99 18.09 2.61
N LEU A 154 -7.49 16.85 2.80
CA LEU A 154 -6.71 16.10 1.80
C LEU A 154 -7.35 16.18 0.40
N PRO A 155 -6.69 16.81 -0.58
CA PRO A 155 -7.24 16.93 -1.92
C PRO A 155 -7.48 15.57 -2.57
N LEU A 156 -8.60 15.45 -3.27
CA LEU A 156 -8.93 14.26 -4.03
C LEU A 156 -9.41 14.65 -5.42
N LEU A 157 -8.69 14.19 -6.43
CA LEU A 157 -9.00 14.44 -7.83
C LEU A 157 -9.63 13.18 -8.42
N MET A 158 -10.95 13.23 -8.59
CA MET A 158 -11.76 12.10 -9.01
C MET A 158 -11.98 12.11 -10.53
N VAL A 159 -11.80 10.95 -11.15
CA VAL A 159 -12.21 10.71 -12.54
C VAL A 159 -13.61 10.07 -12.53
N VAL A 160 -14.59 10.78 -13.11
CA VAL A 160 -15.93 10.25 -13.35
C VAL A 160 -15.86 9.25 -14.51
N LEU A 161 -16.40 8.04 -14.32
CA LEU A 161 -16.19 6.89 -15.21
C LEU A 161 -16.71 7.11 -16.64
N HIS A 162 -16.01 6.59 -17.65
CA HIS A 162 -16.62 6.38 -18.96
C HIS A 162 -17.76 5.33 -18.84
N VAL A 163 -18.85 5.50 -19.59
CA VAL A 163 -19.90 4.46 -19.74
C VAL A 163 -19.35 3.32 -20.63
N PRO A 164 -19.25 2.06 -20.16
CA PRO A 164 -18.71 0.97 -20.98
C PRO A 164 -19.52 0.70 -22.25
N ARG A 165 -18.88 0.11 -23.28
CA ARG A 165 -19.58 -0.25 -24.53
C ARG A 165 -20.56 -1.43 -24.30
N PRO A 166 -21.67 -1.54 -25.07
CA PRO A 166 -22.86 -2.33 -24.71
C PRO A 166 -22.72 -3.86 -24.51
N TRP A 167 -21.52 -4.44 -24.67
CA TRP A 167 -21.25 -5.87 -24.49
C TRP A 167 -20.62 -6.21 -23.13
N PHE A 168 -20.07 -5.21 -22.42
CA PHE A 168 -19.54 -5.38 -21.07
C PHE A 168 -20.50 -4.80 -20.02
N LYS A 169 -20.57 -5.44 -18.85
CA LYS A 169 -21.72 -5.40 -17.92
C LYS A 169 -21.87 -4.11 -17.09
N GLY A 170 -21.75 -2.94 -17.71
CA GLY A 170 -22.00 -1.63 -17.11
C GLY A 170 -23.47 -1.25 -16.97
N LYS A 171 -24.37 -2.18 -16.64
CA LYS A 171 -25.84 -1.95 -16.61
C LYS A 171 -26.27 -0.80 -15.71
N PHE A 172 -25.46 -0.45 -14.72
CA PHE A 172 -25.72 0.63 -13.77
C PHE A 172 -24.59 1.69 -13.79
N ALA A 173 -23.85 1.80 -14.90
CA ALA A 173 -22.75 2.75 -15.06
C ALA A 173 -23.20 4.20 -14.88
N ASP A 174 -24.37 4.59 -15.39
CA ASP A 174 -24.91 5.94 -15.18
C ASP A 174 -25.28 6.21 -13.72
N ILE A 175 -25.68 5.19 -12.94
CA ILE A 175 -25.92 5.33 -11.49
C ILE A 175 -24.59 5.60 -10.77
N VAL A 176 -23.52 4.88 -11.11
CA VAL A 176 -22.18 5.10 -10.52
C VAL A 176 -21.59 6.45 -10.94
N ARG A 177 -21.75 6.85 -12.22
CA ARG A 177 -21.37 8.19 -12.69
C ARG A 177 -22.12 9.29 -11.96
N GLN A 178 -23.45 9.17 -11.83
CA GLN A 178 -24.27 10.15 -11.14
C GLN A 178 -23.87 10.23 -9.66
N ALA A 179 -23.63 9.08 -9.01
CA ALA A 179 -23.07 9.02 -7.67
C ALA A 179 -21.74 9.78 -7.55
N GLN A 180 -20.81 9.66 -8.51
CA GLN A 180 -19.55 10.43 -8.52
C GLN A 180 -19.76 11.94 -8.75
N ILE A 181 -20.67 12.31 -9.66
CA ILE A 181 -21.01 13.70 -9.97
C ILE A 181 -21.60 14.40 -8.74
N GLU A 182 -22.48 13.72 -8.00
CA GLU A 182 -23.15 14.24 -6.80
C GLU A 182 -22.35 14.09 -5.48
N VAL A 183 -21.10 13.62 -5.48
CA VAL A 183 -20.28 13.63 -4.26
C VAL A 183 -19.85 15.05 -3.96
N GLU A 184 -20.53 15.69 -3.01
CA GLU A 184 -20.20 17.01 -2.50
C GLU A 184 -19.46 16.86 -1.17
N LEU A 185 -18.16 17.15 -1.20
CA LEU A 185 -17.24 17.19 -0.06
C LEU A 185 -16.16 18.26 -0.32
N PRO A 186 -15.66 18.98 0.69
CA PRO A 186 -14.56 19.94 0.52
C PRO A 186 -13.33 19.31 -0.12
N ASN A 187 -12.62 20.05 -0.98
CA ASN A 187 -11.41 19.61 -1.70
C ASN A 187 -11.57 18.29 -2.49
N VAL A 188 -12.77 17.98 -2.99
CA VAL A 188 -13.00 16.93 -4.00
C VAL A 188 -13.22 17.59 -5.36
N VAL A 189 -12.21 17.49 -6.24
CA VAL A 189 -12.25 18.02 -7.61
C VAL A 189 -12.57 16.87 -8.57
N LYS A 190 -13.28 17.15 -9.67
CA LYS A 190 -13.80 16.12 -10.60
C LYS A 190 -13.38 16.41 -12.04
N VAL A 191 -13.00 15.37 -12.77
CA VAL A 191 -12.79 15.39 -14.22
C VAL A 191 -13.62 14.27 -14.86
N ASP A 192 -14.22 14.50 -16.02
CA ASP A 192 -15.09 13.49 -16.66
C ASP A 192 -14.37 12.76 -17.80
N ALA A 193 -14.33 11.42 -17.74
CA ALA A 193 -13.79 10.57 -18.80
C ALA A 193 -14.81 10.21 -19.90
N LYS A 194 -16.05 10.68 -19.84
CA LYS A 194 -17.09 10.40 -20.85
C LYS A 194 -16.65 10.86 -22.25
N GLY A 195 -16.75 9.96 -23.23
CA GLY A 195 -16.39 10.22 -24.62
C GLY A 195 -14.89 10.04 -24.94
N LEU A 196 -14.05 9.73 -23.95
CA LEU A 196 -12.64 9.43 -24.20
C LEU A 196 -12.46 8.04 -24.85
N PRO A 197 -11.55 7.86 -25.83
CA PRO A 197 -11.40 6.59 -26.54
C PRO A 197 -11.07 5.38 -25.64
N LEU A 198 -11.93 4.37 -25.72
CA LEU A 198 -11.80 3.06 -25.07
C LEU A 198 -11.03 2.07 -25.94
N ASN A 199 -10.32 1.14 -25.29
CA ASN A 199 -9.74 -0.06 -25.89
C ASN A 199 -10.82 -0.94 -26.57
N PRO A 200 -10.44 -1.94 -27.40
CA PRO A 200 -11.38 -2.90 -27.97
C PRO A 200 -12.24 -3.66 -26.93
N ASP A 201 -11.76 -3.79 -25.68
CA ASP A 201 -12.52 -4.35 -24.56
C ASP A 201 -13.73 -3.50 -24.12
N GLY A 202 -13.83 -2.23 -24.55
CA GLY A 202 -14.96 -1.36 -24.22
C GLY A 202 -15.10 -0.96 -22.74
N ILE A 203 -14.08 -1.20 -21.90
CA ILE A 203 -14.02 -0.78 -20.49
C ILE A 203 -12.83 0.16 -20.23
N HIS A 204 -11.63 -0.21 -20.70
CA HIS A 204 -10.40 0.51 -20.35
C HIS A 204 -10.13 1.66 -21.32
N LEU A 205 -9.59 2.77 -20.81
CA LEU A 205 -9.15 3.89 -21.63
C LEU A 205 -7.86 3.53 -22.39
N THR A 206 -7.81 3.89 -23.68
CA THR A 206 -6.60 3.85 -24.52
C THR A 206 -5.48 4.73 -23.98
N THR A 207 -4.23 4.51 -24.43
CA THR A 207 -3.07 5.34 -24.10
C THR A 207 -3.32 6.84 -24.28
N ALA A 208 -3.88 7.27 -25.41
CA ALA A 208 -4.20 8.68 -25.67
C ALA A 208 -5.28 9.22 -24.70
N ALA A 209 -6.26 8.40 -24.32
CA ALA A 209 -7.26 8.75 -23.33
C ALA A 209 -6.69 8.84 -21.90
N GLN A 210 -5.76 7.94 -21.52
CA GLN A 210 -5.07 7.99 -20.23
C GLN A 210 -4.20 9.26 -20.10
N ILE A 211 -3.49 9.64 -21.18
CA ILE A 211 -2.74 10.91 -21.25
C ILE A 211 -3.68 12.11 -21.11
N ARG A 212 -4.83 12.10 -21.79
CA ARG A 212 -5.83 13.16 -21.68
C ARG A 212 -6.41 13.26 -20.25
N VAL A 213 -6.66 12.14 -19.57
CA VAL A 213 -7.04 12.14 -18.14
C VAL A 213 -5.91 12.69 -17.27
N GLY A 214 -4.66 12.31 -17.50
CA GLY A 214 -3.49 12.85 -16.77
C GLY A 214 -3.38 14.37 -16.88
N ASN A 215 -3.49 14.91 -18.10
CA ASN A 215 -3.54 16.36 -18.33
C ASN A 215 -4.75 17.00 -17.63
N MET A 216 -5.97 16.45 -17.78
CA MET A 216 -7.17 16.99 -17.13
C MET A 216 -7.05 17.02 -15.59
N LEU A 217 -6.40 16.00 -14.99
CA LEU A 217 -6.11 15.96 -13.55
C LEU A 217 -5.06 17.01 -13.14
N ALA A 218 -4.03 17.24 -13.96
CA ALA A 218 -3.00 18.25 -13.68
C ALA A 218 -3.58 19.68 -13.76
N ASP A 219 -4.41 19.94 -14.76
CA ASP A 219 -5.13 21.19 -14.94
C ASP A 219 -6.08 21.45 -13.78
N ALA A 220 -6.87 20.43 -13.39
CA ALA A 220 -7.74 20.50 -12.22
C ALA A 220 -6.97 20.74 -10.92
N PHE A 221 -5.81 20.10 -10.74
CA PHE A 221 -4.94 20.30 -9.58
C PHE A 221 -4.43 21.74 -9.49
N LEU A 222 -3.81 22.25 -10.55
CA LEU A 222 -3.18 23.58 -10.59
C LEU A 222 -4.21 24.74 -10.60
N SER A 223 -5.38 24.56 -11.21
CA SER A 223 -6.42 25.61 -11.27
C SER A 223 -7.30 25.69 -10.02
N SER A 224 -7.29 24.67 -9.17
CA SER A 224 -8.08 24.67 -7.94
C SER A 224 -7.33 25.33 -6.78
N ASN A 225 -8.04 26.11 -5.96
CA ASN A 225 -7.52 26.62 -4.68
C ASN A 225 -7.46 25.50 -3.63
N ILE A 226 -6.68 24.45 -3.94
CA ILE A 226 -6.42 23.30 -3.07
C ILE A 226 -5.68 23.80 -1.82
N THR A 227 -6.42 23.91 -0.71
CA THR A 227 -5.84 24.07 0.63
C THR A 227 -5.26 22.74 1.08
N SER A 228 -4.07 22.41 0.58
CA SER A 228 -3.19 21.53 1.33
C SER A 228 -2.90 22.16 2.69
N PRO A 229 -2.99 21.43 3.81
CA PRO A 229 -2.53 21.92 5.10
C PRO A 229 -1.00 22.14 5.03
N ARG A 230 -0.58 23.37 4.73
CA ARG A 230 0.78 23.79 5.04
C ARG A 230 0.99 23.54 6.52
N LYS A 231 1.99 22.74 6.89
CA LYS A 231 2.57 22.87 8.22
C LYS A 231 2.97 24.34 8.35
N SER A 232 2.43 25.05 9.33
CA SER A 232 2.94 26.37 9.64
C SER A 232 4.42 26.22 9.97
N SER A 233 5.26 27.09 9.43
CA SER A 233 6.67 27.16 9.80
C SER A 233 6.82 27.90 11.13
N ASP A 234 5.99 27.55 12.09
CA ASP A 234 6.08 28.03 13.46
C ASP A 234 7.35 27.42 14.04
N LYS A 235 8.35 28.28 14.21
CA LYS A 235 9.56 27.93 14.94
C LYS A 235 9.11 27.48 16.32
N PHE A 236 9.45 26.25 16.70
CA PHE A 236 9.19 25.73 18.03
C PHE A 236 10.04 26.52 19.05
N HIS A 237 9.50 27.64 19.52
CA HIS A 237 10.03 28.38 20.65
C HIS A 237 9.73 27.55 21.90
N THR A 238 10.77 26.97 22.48
CA THR A 238 10.67 26.05 23.63
C THR A 238 10.48 26.83 24.93
N THR A 239 9.29 27.42 25.07
CA THR A 239 8.81 28.11 26.28
C THR A 239 7.33 27.78 26.47
N ASP A 240 7.03 26.67 27.14
CA ASP A 240 6.63 26.72 28.55
C ASP A 240 6.37 25.32 29.13
N ALA A 241 6.20 25.23 30.45
CA ALA A 241 6.32 24.00 31.21
C ALA A 241 5.09 23.07 31.08
N TRP A 242 5.36 21.76 31.02
CA TRP A 242 4.39 20.76 31.47
C TRP A 242 4.31 20.79 33.01
N PRO A 243 3.11 20.67 33.61
CA PRO A 243 2.97 20.69 35.06
C PRO A 243 3.63 19.46 35.69
N GLU A 244 4.34 19.65 36.81
CA GLU A 244 4.91 18.52 37.56
C GLU A 244 3.81 17.58 38.06
N LEU A 245 3.92 16.30 37.72
CA LEU A 245 3.41 15.22 38.55
C LEU A 245 4.28 13.97 38.43
N ILE A 246 4.71 13.44 39.59
CA ILE A 246 5.34 12.13 39.77
C ILE A 246 6.72 11.94 39.09
N LEU A 247 7.76 12.51 39.70
CA LEU A 247 9.14 12.03 39.55
C LEU A 247 9.84 11.81 40.91
N ARG A 248 9.21 10.96 41.73
CA ARG A 248 9.79 10.25 42.88
C ARG A 248 9.26 8.81 42.77
N VAL A 249 10.06 7.75 42.80
CA VAL A 249 11.33 7.54 43.51
C VAL A 249 12.37 6.83 42.62
N LEU A 250 13.64 7.25 42.70
CA LEU A 250 14.80 6.42 42.38
C LEU A 250 15.68 6.31 43.63
N VAL A 251 15.76 5.11 44.22
CA VAL A 251 16.78 4.79 45.23
C VAL A 251 18.00 4.22 44.51
N PRO A 252 19.21 4.80 44.65
CA PRO A 252 20.40 4.24 44.04
C PRO A 252 20.89 3.01 44.82
N LEU A 253 20.50 1.81 44.36
CA LEU A 253 21.11 0.56 44.79
C LEU A 253 22.45 0.34 44.07
N SER A 254 23.50 0.90 44.64
CA SER A 254 24.88 0.78 44.14
C SER A 254 25.43 -0.64 44.28
N PHE A 255 25.31 -1.45 43.23
CA PHE A 255 26.01 -2.73 43.12
C PHE A 255 27.31 -2.58 42.31
N HIS A 256 28.45 -2.97 42.90
CA HIS A 256 29.71 -3.07 42.18
C HIS A 256 29.68 -4.26 41.21
N CYS A 257 29.85 -3.99 39.91
CA CYS A 257 30.16 -5.02 38.92
C CYS A 257 31.68 -5.07 38.71
N PRO A 258 32.37 -6.17 39.04
CA PRO A 258 33.84 -6.24 39.00
C PRO A 258 34.40 -6.54 37.59
N VAL A 259 33.69 -6.17 36.51
CA VAL A 259 34.14 -6.35 35.13
C VAL A 259 33.83 -5.08 34.33
N GLN A 260 34.86 -4.47 33.75
CA GLN A 260 34.71 -3.28 32.90
C GLN A 260 34.25 -3.69 31.49
N CYS A 261 32.98 -3.41 31.15
CA CYS A 261 32.48 -3.58 29.78
C CYS A 261 31.36 -2.55 29.47
N PRO A 262 31.45 -1.75 28.40
CA PRO A 262 30.47 -0.72 28.08
C PRO A 262 29.27 -1.30 27.31
N ILE A 263 28.19 -1.65 28.02
CA ILE A 263 26.92 -2.07 27.39
C ILE A 263 25.92 -0.91 27.42
N LEU A 264 25.56 -0.40 26.25
CA LEU A 264 24.43 0.52 26.06
C LEU A 264 23.12 -0.27 26.05
N LEU A 265 22.38 -0.25 27.17
CA LEU A 265 20.98 -0.71 27.18
C LEU A 265 20.06 0.40 26.66
N ASN A 266 19.41 0.16 25.52
CA ASN A 266 18.23 0.90 25.10
C ASN A 266 16.98 0.06 25.39
N TYR A 267 16.06 0.62 26.18
CA TYR A 267 14.75 0.02 26.44
C TYR A 267 13.71 0.61 25.48
N PHE A 268 12.80 -0.22 24.98
CA PHE A 268 11.59 0.22 24.29
C PHE A 268 10.37 -0.28 25.07
N LEU A 269 9.55 0.67 25.52
CA LEU A 269 8.18 0.41 25.95
C LEU A 269 7.23 0.70 24.78
N LEU A 270 6.30 -0.21 24.56
CA LEU A 270 5.20 -0.08 23.61
C LEU A 270 3.93 -0.41 24.37
N GLU A 271 3.24 0.62 24.84
CA GLU A 271 1.94 0.46 25.49
C GLU A 271 0.86 0.27 24.42
N ASP A 272 0.25 -0.91 24.42
CA ASP A 272 -1.12 -1.10 23.94
C ASP A 272 -1.79 -2.15 24.84
N HIS A 273 -3.11 -2.07 25.01
CA HIS A 273 -3.74 -2.63 26.20
C HIS A 273 -3.71 -4.18 26.25
N ASN A 274 -3.37 -4.72 27.43
CA ASN A 274 -3.39 -6.14 27.85
C ASN A 274 -2.25 -7.08 27.38
N MET A 275 -1.09 -6.60 26.91
CA MET A 275 0.08 -7.50 26.77
C MET A 275 1.44 -6.84 27.04
N TYR A 276 2.15 -7.32 28.07
CA TYR A 276 3.52 -6.91 28.37
C TYR A 276 4.53 -7.88 27.74
N LEU A 277 5.24 -7.45 26.68
CA LEU A 277 6.46 -8.14 26.24
C LEU A 277 7.67 -7.61 27.02
N TRP A 278 8.48 -8.52 27.56
CA TRP A 278 9.82 -8.24 28.07
C TRP A 278 10.84 -8.91 27.15
N GLY A 279 11.78 -8.13 26.60
CA GLY A 279 12.80 -8.61 25.68
C GLY A 279 14.15 -7.96 25.96
N CYS A 280 15.04 -8.70 26.62
CA CYS A 280 16.44 -8.29 26.80
C CYS A 280 17.24 -8.72 25.57
N MET A 281 17.57 -7.78 24.68
CA MET A 281 18.41 -8.06 23.51
C MET A 281 19.90 -7.89 23.86
N TYR A 282 20.61 -9.01 24.00
CA TYR A 282 22.05 -9.01 24.26
C TYR A 282 22.86 -9.02 22.96
N LEU A 283 23.62 -7.95 22.72
CA LEU A 283 24.66 -7.93 21.69
C LEU A 283 26.00 -8.35 22.31
N LEU A 284 26.45 -9.57 21.98
CA LEU A 284 27.80 -10.04 22.31
C LEU A 284 28.75 -9.71 21.15
N TRP A 285 29.81 -8.97 21.45
CA TRP A 285 30.89 -8.66 20.51
C TRP A 285 32.10 -9.55 20.81
N MET A 286 32.59 -10.27 19.79
CA MET A 286 33.95 -10.84 19.75
C MET A 286 34.44 -10.87 18.30
N GLN A 287 35.77 -10.96 18.11
CA GLN A 287 36.41 -11.00 16.80
C GLN A 287 36.26 -12.38 16.14
N GLY A 288 35.75 -12.44 14.91
CA GLY A 288 35.68 -13.67 14.12
C GLY A 288 34.67 -13.61 12.98
N SER A 289 34.78 -14.52 12.01
CA SER A 289 33.94 -14.54 10.79
C SER A 289 32.64 -15.37 10.91
N THR A 290 32.13 -15.58 12.11
CA THR A 290 30.91 -16.37 12.36
C THR A 290 30.00 -15.66 13.36
N PHE A 291 28.76 -15.39 12.95
CA PHE A 291 27.74 -14.77 13.80
C PHE A 291 26.81 -15.84 14.38
N ILE A 292 26.50 -15.74 15.68
CA ILE A 292 25.45 -16.54 16.33
C ILE A 292 24.47 -15.57 16.98
N PHE A 293 23.22 -15.59 16.53
CA PHE A 293 22.12 -14.85 17.16
C PHE A 293 21.38 -15.79 18.11
N ILE A 294 21.23 -15.39 19.37
CA ILE A 294 20.36 -16.05 20.35
C ILE A 294 19.26 -15.07 20.75
N MET A 295 18.03 -15.36 20.34
CA MET A 295 16.85 -14.57 20.70
C MET A 295 15.96 -15.39 21.64
N THR A 296 16.08 -15.14 22.95
CA THR A 296 15.18 -15.73 23.96
C THR A 296 13.92 -14.89 24.08
N LEU A 297 12.78 -15.45 23.66
CA LEU A 297 11.45 -14.84 23.80
C LEU A 297 10.74 -15.45 25.02
N GLN A 298 10.44 -14.62 26.04
CA GLN A 298 9.65 -15.06 27.19
C GLN A 298 8.25 -14.43 27.16
N LEU A 299 7.23 -15.25 26.91
CA LEU A 299 5.83 -14.84 27.05
C LEU A 299 5.36 -15.06 28.50
N ALA A 300 5.06 -13.96 29.19
CA ALA A 300 4.42 -13.98 30.50
C ALA A 300 2.89 -13.95 30.36
N MET A 301 2.27 -15.08 29.98
CA MET A 301 0.86 -15.29 30.31
C MET A 301 0.71 -15.65 31.79
N ARG A 302 -0.42 -15.28 32.41
CA ARG A 302 -0.65 -15.60 33.83
C ARG A 302 -0.72 -17.12 34.02
N THR A 303 0.04 -17.61 35.01
CA THR A 303 0.23 -19.00 35.45
C THR A 303 0.94 -19.96 34.48
N VAL A 304 1.89 -20.71 35.04
CA VAL A 304 2.75 -21.76 34.45
C VAL A 304 3.89 -21.28 33.53
N PHE A 305 5.12 -21.46 33.98
CA PHE A 305 6.34 -21.27 33.18
C PHE A 305 6.64 -22.51 32.32
N TRP A 306 7.02 -22.31 31.06
CA TRP A 306 7.71 -23.30 30.23
C TRP A 306 8.86 -22.62 29.47
N ASN A 307 10.08 -23.11 29.64
CA ASN A 307 11.23 -22.69 28.83
C ASN A 307 11.32 -23.60 27.60
N VAL A 308 11.27 -23.03 26.40
CA VAL A 308 11.58 -23.72 25.14
C VAL A 308 12.81 -23.07 24.54
N LEU A 309 13.90 -23.83 24.45
CA LEU A 309 15.11 -23.43 23.72
C LEU A 309 15.00 -23.98 22.30
N SER A 310 15.35 -23.18 21.28
CA SER A 310 15.37 -23.63 19.89
C SER A 310 16.43 -22.84 19.12
N CYS A 311 17.54 -23.50 18.81
CA CYS A 311 18.59 -22.96 17.97
C CYS A 311 18.39 -23.43 16.52
N LEU A 312 18.35 -22.50 15.57
CA LEU A 312 18.41 -22.78 14.14
C LEU A 312 19.72 -22.17 13.60
N LEU A 313 20.64 -23.04 13.19
CA LEU A 313 21.86 -22.65 12.48
C LEU A 313 21.57 -22.62 10.98
N LEU A 314 22.04 -21.57 10.31
CA LEU A 314 22.02 -21.44 8.85
C LEU A 314 23.42 -21.09 8.36
N GLN A 315 24.09 -22.06 7.75
CA GLN A 315 25.20 -21.85 6.80
C GLN A 315 25.01 -22.80 5.61
N ASP A 316 25.56 -22.41 4.47
CA ASP A 316 25.10 -22.79 3.13
C ASP A 316 25.76 -24.09 2.56
N PRO A 317 25.37 -24.59 1.37
CA PRO A 317 25.34 -26.03 1.12
C PRO A 317 26.58 -26.61 0.43
N LEU A 318 26.88 -27.88 0.75
CA LEU A 318 27.63 -28.78 -0.11
C LEU A 318 27.21 -30.25 0.09
N LEU A 319 27.27 -31.00 -1.02
CA LEU A 319 27.30 -32.47 -1.15
C LEU A 319 26.06 -33.32 -0.76
N GLU A 320 25.46 -33.88 -1.82
CA GLU A 320 24.99 -35.27 -1.98
C GLU A 320 24.15 -35.94 -0.87
N ALA A 321 22.87 -36.16 -1.16
CA ALA A 321 21.99 -37.02 -0.36
C ALA A 321 22.20 -38.51 -0.70
N PHE A 322 22.73 -39.31 0.24
CA PHE A 322 22.75 -40.77 0.12
C PHE A 322 22.45 -41.52 1.44
N GLN A 323 21.15 -41.81 1.62
CA GLN A 323 20.58 -42.95 2.37
C GLN A 323 20.78 -43.04 3.91
N LEU A 324 20.06 -44.02 4.50
CA LEU A 324 19.95 -44.40 5.92
C LEU A 324 19.08 -43.45 6.79
N LEU A 325 17.97 -43.88 7.44
CA LEU A 325 17.31 -45.19 7.52
C LEU A 325 15.77 -45.04 7.62
N GLN A 326 15.05 -45.99 7.02
CA GLN A 326 13.68 -46.40 7.34
C GLN A 326 13.72 -47.91 7.70
N PRO A 327 12.64 -48.51 8.22
CA PRO A 327 11.76 -48.11 9.33
C PRO A 327 11.62 -49.29 10.31
N LEU A 328 10.69 -49.27 11.28
CA LEU A 328 10.14 -50.53 11.84
C LEU A 328 8.80 -50.34 12.58
N LYS A 329 7.68 -50.75 11.92
CA LYS A 329 6.40 -51.30 12.45
C LYS A 329 5.62 -50.48 13.52
N THR A 330 4.28 -50.46 13.51
CA THR A 330 3.35 -51.58 13.26
C THR A 330 2.20 -51.31 12.28
N GLN A 331 1.72 -52.41 11.69
CA GLN A 331 0.58 -52.57 10.77
C GLN A 331 0.33 -54.09 10.60
N PRO A 332 -0.77 -54.58 9.96
CA PRO A 332 -2.04 -53.92 9.67
C PRO A 332 -3.08 -54.38 10.73
N PRO A 333 -3.99 -55.38 10.59
CA PRO A 333 -4.53 -56.09 9.40
C PRO A 333 -5.63 -55.30 8.64
N LEU A 334 -6.68 -55.93 8.12
CA LEU A 334 -6.92 -56.40 6.72
C LEU A 334 -8.48 -56.37 6.51
N GLN A 335 -9.14 -56.65 5.37
CA GLN A 335 -8.76 -57.22 4.07
C GLN A 335 -9.83 -56.90 2.97
N ARG A 336 -9.41 -56.45 1.76
CA ARG A 336 -9.97 -56.84 0.42
C ARG A 336 -11.46 -56.52 0.08
N ASP A 337 -12.00 -56.60 -1.15
CA ASP A 337 -11.58 -56.88 -2.57
C ASP A 337 -12.71 -56.32 -3.51
N LEU A 338 -12.68 -56.23 -4.87
CA LEU A 338 -11.61 -56.17 -5.90
C LEU A 338 -12.23 -55.99 -7.33
N VAL A 339 -11.68 -55.07 -8.15
CA VAL A 339 -11.69 -55.00 -9.65
C VAL A 339 -13.01 -54.72 -10.44
N ALA A 340 -12.90 -53.79 -11.42
CA ALA A 340 -13.67 -53.61 -12.69
C ALA A 340 -15.23 -53.48 -12.63
N THR A 341 -15.97 -53.05 -13.67
CA THR A 341 -15.72 -52.97 -15.14
C THR A 341 -16.42 -51.75 -15.79
N LEU A 342 -16.47 -51.71 -17.14
CA LEU A 342 -16.94 -50.63 -18.03
C LEU A 342 -18.48 -50.57 -18.21
N GLU A 343 -18.90 -49.62 -19.07
CA GLU A 343 -20.18 -49.57 -19.82
C GLU A 343 -21.49 -49.23 -19.07
N SER A 344 -21.88 -47.95 -19.12
CA SER A 344 -23.02 -47.47 -19.94
C SER A 344 -23.06 -45.94 -20.03
#